data_AF-A0A3D1R2G3-F1
#
_entry.id   AF-A0A3D1R2G3-F1
#
_cell.length_a   1.000
_cell.length_b   1.000
_cell.length_c   1.000
_cell.angle_alpha   90.00
_cell.angle_beta   90.00
_cell.angle_gamma   90.00
#
_symmetry.space_group_name_H-M   'P 1'
#
loop_
_entity.id
_entity.type
_entity.pdbx_description
1 polymer ?
#
loop_
_entity_poly.entity_id
_entity_poly.type
_entity_poly.pdbx_seq_one_letter_code
_entity_poly.pdbx_strand_id
1 'polypeptide(L)'
;TASRRLVDFDPALAESGTMRLRHDLDRLSLKLSFPGVDVVAGRQVLGWGSGRLWNPTDLLSPFSPTDIDKEVRKGVDALRVSMPLGVTGLLDLLWLPQRRAEENGGVVRAQANFFGYDFSLSAAKYLSDLVFGADFSGDLGRLGVHGEAAWTLGMAGWSEGPLKVDEQFVRAVGGVEWRPLESLVLMAEYHFNGFGASTPEEYLAKMQSARVARGEVFGAGRHYLGLVSSWAVSELVALQTTA
;
A
#
# COMPACT_ATOMS: atom_id res chain seq x y z
N THR A 1 -2.29 -7.25 9.20
CA THR A 1 -1.02 -6.96 8.51
C THR A 1 0.09 -7.79 9.10
N ALA A 2 0.80 -8.58 8.27
CA ALA A 2 2.00 -9.27 8.72
C ALA A 2 3.03 -8.23 9.19
N SER A 3 3.46 -8.33 10.45
CA SER A 3 4.38 -7.35 11.04
C SER A 3 5.76 -7.50 10.37
N ARG A 4 6.22 -6.46 9.67
CA ARG A 4 7.59 -6.36 9.14
C ARG A 4 8.50 -5.63 10.13
N ARG A 5 8.29 -5.87 11.42
CA ARG A 5 9.14 -5.39 12.50
C ARG A 5 10.14 -6.50 12.86
N LEU A 6 11.43 -6.25 12.68
CA LEU A 6 12.52 -7.19 12.95
C LEU A 6 12.61 -7.51 14.45
N VAL A 7 12.41 -6.49 15.28
CA VAL A 7 12.36 -6.57 16.75
C VAL A 7 11.22 -5.67 17.21
N ASP A 8 10.31 -6.17 18.03
CA ASP A 8 9.37 -5.31 18.76
C ASP A 8 9.79 -5.23 20.22
N PHE A 9 9.69 -4.04 20.79
CA PHE A 9 9.91 -3.83 22.22
C PHE A 9 8.70 -4.35 23.00
N ASP A 10 8.89 -4.65 24.29
CA ASP A 10 7.76 -5.02 25.15
C ASP A 10 6.78 -3.85 25.20
N PRO A 11 5.55 -4.00 24.66
CA PRO A 11 4.61 -2.90 24.62
C PRO A 11 4.14 -2.51 26.01
N ALA A 12 4.31 -3.34 27.06
CA ALA A 12 3.91 -3.00 28.42
C ALA A 12 5.00 -2.19 29.14
N LEU A 13 4.71 -0.92 29.43
CA LEU A 13 5.61 -0.06 30.21
C LEU A 13 5.33 -0.16 31.71
N ALA A 14 4.06 -0.31 32.09
CA ALA A 14 3.64 -0.51 33.47
C ALA A 14 2.28 -1.19 33.53
N GLU A 15 2.14 -2.15 34.45
CA GLU A 15 0.87 -2.73 34.83
C GLU A 15 0.74 -2.71 36.36
N SER A 16 -0.30 -2.05 36.88
CA SER A 16 -0.59 -2.01 38.31
C SER A 16 -2.09 -1.97 38.55
N GLY A 17 -2.63 -3.01 39.20
CA GLY A 17 -4.06 -3.14 39.45
C GLY A 17 -4.88 -3.08 38.15
N THR A 18 -5.68 -2.02 38.00
CA THR A 18 -6.51 -1.76 36.80
C THR A 18 -5.83 -0.88 35.76
N MET A 19 -4.66 -0.29 36.07
CA MET A 19 -3.93 0.56 35.16
C MET A 19 -2.99 -0.27 34.27
N ARG A 20 -3.11 -0.08 32.96
CA ARG A 20 -2.16 -0.60 31.96
C ARG A 20 -1.64 0.56 31.12
N LEU A 21 -0.33 0.76 31.12
CA LEU A 21 0.35 1.71 30.25
C LEU A 21 1.11 0.93 29.18
N ARG A 22 0.79 1.21 27.91
CA ARG A 22 1.41 0.54 26.77
C ARG A 22 1.98 1.53 25.76
N HIS A 23 2.97 1.10 25.00
CA HIS A 23 3.50 1.85 23.86
C HIS A 23 3.36 1.05 22.56
N ASP A 24 3.27 1.75 21.43
CA ASP A 24 3.35 1.19 20.08
C ASP A 24 4.20 2.13 19.23
N LEU A 25 5.52 1.89 19.21
CA LEU A 25 6.46 2.75 18.50
C LEU A 25 6.42 2.42 17.01
N ASP A 26 5.83 3.31 16.22
CA ASP A 26 5.76 3.19 14.76
C ASP A 26 6.91 3.87 14.00
N ARG A 27 7.75 4.65 14.68
CA ARG A 27 8.86 5.34 14.03
C ARG A 27 10.07 5.47 14.93
N LEU A 28 11.20 4.96 14.46
CA LEU A 28 12.52 5.12 15.05
C LEU A 28 13.53 4.89 13.92
N SER A 29 14.01 5.97 13.31
CA SER A 29 14.91 5.88 12.16
C SER A 29 16.01 6.93 12.21
N LEU A 30 17.14 6.58 11.61
CA LEU A 30 18.24 7.48 11.32
C LEU A 30 18.19 7.84 9.82
N LYS A 31 18.16 9.14 9.52
CA LYS A 31 18.29 9.65 8.16
C LYS A 31 19.68 10.27 7.99
N LEU A 32 20.40 9.82 6.97
CA LEU A 32 21.65 10.41 6.50
C LEU A 32 21.42 10.97 5.10
N SER A 33 21.78 12.23 4.89
CA SER A 33 21.56 12.95 3.63
C SER A 33 22.89 13.39 3.05
N PHE A 34 23.16 12.96 1.82
CA PHE A 34 24.35 13.30 1.06
C PHE A 34 23.94 13.97 -0.27
N PRO A 35 24.87 14.64 -0.97
CA PRO A 35 24.60 15.15 -2.32
C PRO A 35 24.14 14.02 -3.26
N GLY A 36 22.87 14.07 -3.68
CA GLY A 36 22.29 13.11 -4.63
C GLY A 36 21.87 11.76 -4.04
N VAL A 37 21.91 11.56 -2.73
CA VAL A 37 21.41 10.33 -2.09
C VAL A 37 20.97 10.55 -0.65
N ASP A 38 19.79 10.02 -0.32
CA ASP A 38 19.27 9.92 1.04
C ASP A 38 19.28 8.46 1.48
N VAL A 39 19.74 8.20 2.70
CA VAL A 39 19.72 6.86 3.32
C VAL A 39 18.92 6.92 4.61
N VAL A 40 17.90 6.08 4.74
CA VAL A 40 17.07 5.96 5.94
C VAL A 40 17.13 4.53 6.46
N ALA A 41 17.54 4.36 7.71
CA ALA A 41 17.61 3.05 8.36
C ALA A 41 16.79 3.06 9.65
N GLY A 42 16.01 2.00 9.87
CA GLY A 42 15.21 1.79 11.08
C GLY A 42 13.72 1.65 10.77
N ARG A 43 12.89 1.88 11.80
CA ARG A 43 11.43 1.81 11.70
C ARG A 43 10.87 3.08 11.08
N GLN A 44 10.17 2.92 9.98
CA GLN A 44 9.63 4.01 9.18
C GLN A 44 8.27 3.63 8.60
N VAL A 45 7.40 4.63 8.41
CA VAL A 45 6.15 4.45 7.68
C VAL A 45 6.46 4.51 6.19
N LEU A 46 6.10 3.45 5.47
CA LEU A 46 6.30 3.30 4.04
C LEU A 46 4.97 2.92 3.40
N GLY A 47 4.63 3.62 2.32
CA GLY A 47 3.43 3.37 1.55
C GLY A 47 3.52 4.12 0.22
N TRP A 48 2.92 3.54 -0.80
CA TRP A 48 2.82 4.09 -2.15
C TRP A 48 1.52 3.58 -2.78
N GLY A 49 1.09 4.24 -3.84
CA GLY A 49 -0.14 3.94 -4.54
C GLY A 49 -0.82 5.24 -4.94
N SER A 50 -1.49 5.19 -6.08
CA SER A 50 -2.22 6.34 -6.63
C SER A 50 -3.73 6.23 -6.40
N GLY A 51 -4.23 5.05 -6.02
CA GLY A 51 -5.63 4.85 -5.65
C GLY A 51 -6.07 5.61 -4.39
N ARG A 52 -7.38 5.78 -4.23
CA ARG A 52 -8.02 6.52 -3.13
C ARG A 52 -8.79 5.60 -2.19
N LEU A 53 -9.38 4.52 -2.72
CA LEU A 53 -10.07 3.50 -1.94
C LEU A 53 -9.29 2.19 -1.89
N TRP A 54 -8.68 1.79 -3.01
CA TRP A 54 -7.86 0.60 -3.16
C TRP A 54 -6.47 0.94 -3.69
N ASN A 55 -5.43 0.34 -3.10
CA ASN A 55 -4.03 0.54 -3.50
C ASN A 55 -3.31 -0.81 -3.71
N PRO A 56 -3.46 -1.47 -4.88
CA PRO A 56 -2.93 -2.81 -5.07
C PRO A 56 -1.38 -2.91 -5.12
N THR A 57 -0.67 -1.80 -5.30
CA THR A 57 0.80 -1.68 -5.23
C THR A 57 1.30 -1.31 -3.83
N ASP A 58 0.43 -0.88 -2.90
CA ASP A 58 0.82 -0.67 -1.49
C ASP A 58 0.95 -2.02 -0.78
N LEU A 59 2.16 -2.58 -0.78
CA LEU A 59 2.43 -3.85 -0.10
C LEU A 59 2.79 -3.67 1.38
N LEU A 60 3.20 -2.48 1.78
CA LEU A 60 3.82 -2.26 3.09
C LEU A 60 2.84 -1.72 4.12
N SER A 61 1.86 -0.93 3.69
CA SER A 61 0.84 -0.37 4.57
C SER A 61 -0.50 -0.21 3.85
N PRO A 62 -1.06 -1.29 3.26
CA PRO A 62 -2.38 -1.21 2.63
C PRO A 62 -3.45 -0.89 3.67
N PHE A 63 -4.37 0.00 3.31
CA PHE A 63 -5.59 0.24 4.06
C PHE A 63 -6.76 -0.54 3.45
N SER A 64 -7.66 -1.00 4.32
CA SER A 64 -8.95 -1.47 3.85
C SER A 64 -9.74 -0.27 3.29
N PRO A 65 -10.53 -0.47 2.22
CA PRO A 65 -11.49 0.54 1.76
C PRO A 65 -12.48 0.95 2.84
N THR A 66 -12.76 0.06 3.79
CA THR A 66 -13.70 0.25 4.90
C THR A 66 -13.05 0.82 6.16
N ASP A 67 -11.74 1.06 6.15
CA ASP A 67 -11.07 1.65 7.31
C ASP A 67 -11.50 3.10 7.46
N ILE A 68 -12.02 3.42 8.66
CA ILE A 68 -12.43 4.79 9.03
C ILE A 68 -11.18 5.62 9.38
N ASP A 69 -10.21 5.01 10.05
CA ASP A 69 -8.93 5.64 10.39
C ASP A 69 -7.84 5.19 9.41
N LYS A 70 -7.50 6.08 8.47
CA LYS A 70 -6.38 5.93 7.54
C LYS A 70 -5.18 6.79 7.91
N GLU A 71 -5.22 7.48 9.06
CA GLU A 71 -4.17 8.40 9.48
C GLU A 71 -3.00 7.64 10.10
N VAL A 72 -3.29 6.52 10.79
CA VAL A 72 -2.27 5.72 11.46
C VAL A 72 -1.80 4.56 10.57
N ARG A 73 -0.57 4.69 10.04
CA ARG A 73 0.12 3.60 9.34
C ARG A 73 1.17 2.95 10.25
N LYS A 74 1.23 1.63 10.23
CA LYS A 74 2.23 0.88 10.99
C LYS A 74 3.63 1.05 10.42
N GLY A 75 4.59 1.23 11.32
CA GLY A 75 6.01 1.29 10.96
C GLY A 75 6.55 -0.07 10.47
N VAL A 76 7.39 -0.01 9.44
CA VAL A 76 8.16 -1.14 8.90
C VAL A 76 9.64 -0.90 9.16
N ASP A 77 10.35 -1.94 9.62
CA ASP A 77 11.80 -1.86 9.78
C ASP A 77 12.44 -2.06 8.40
N ALA A 78 13.17 -1.05 7.93
CA ALA A 78 13.73 -1.05 6.59
C ALA A 78 15.02 -0.24 6.49
N LEU A 79 15.85 -0.60 5.51
CA LEU A 79 16.89 0.26 4.95
C LEU A 79 16.39 0.78 3.61
N ARG A 80 16.32 2.09 3.44
CA ARG A 80 15.91 2.78 2.21
C ARG A 80 17.04 3.65 1.69
N VAL A 81 17.32 3.56 0.39
CA VAL A 81 18.21 4.44 -0.35
C VAL A 81 17.41 5.13 -1.44
N SER A 82 17.40 6.46 -1.42
CA SER A 82 16.62 7.30 -2.33
C SER A 82 17.57 8.18 -3.15
N MET A 83 17.45 8.15 -4.47
CA MET A 83 18.31 8.89 -5.39
C MET A 83 17.45 9.69 -6.38
N PRO A 84 17.54 11.03 -6.43
CA PRO A 84 16.87 11.81 -7.47
C PRO A 84 17.44 11.45 -8.85
N LEU A 85 16.56 11.24 -9.82
CA LEU A 85 16.89 11.00 -11.22
C LEU A 85 16.50 12.24 -12.03
N GLY A 86 17.39 13.23 -12.10
CA GLY A 86 17.10 14.52 -12.71
C GLY A 86 16.21 15.39 -11.82
N VAL A 87 15.29 16.14 -12.44
CA VAL A 87 14.46 17.14 -11.74
C VAL A 87 13.20 16.53 -11.12
N THR A 88 12.54 15.62 -11.84
CA THR A 88 11.24 15.06 -11.45
C THR A 88 11.30 13.59 -11.08
N GLY A 89 12.43 12.92 -11.35
CA GLY A 89 12.59 11.50 -11.13
C GLY A 89 13.11 11.16 -9.74
N LEU A 90 12.71 10.00 -9.23
CA LEU A 90 13.23 9.42 -7.99
C LEU A 90 13.35 7.91 -8.14
N LEU A 91 14.48 7.35 -7.71
CA LEU A 91 14.71 5.92 -7.56
C LEU A 91 14.83 5.58 -6.08
N ASP A 92 13.97 4.68 -5.62
CA ASP A 92 13.95 4.13 -4.28
C ASP A 92 14.39 2.65 -4.32
N LEU A 93 15.38 2.32 -3.50
CA LEU A 93 15.82 0.96 -3.21
C LEU A 93 15.57 0.68 -1.74
N LEU A 94 14.82 -0.38 -1.44
CA LEU A 94 14.51 -0.78 -0.09
C LEU A 94 14.93 -2.22 0.17
N TRP A 95 15.49 -2.43 1.35
CA TRP A 95 15.67 -3.74 1.94
C TRP A 95 14.81 -3.84 3.20
N LEU A 96 14.04 -4.94 3.28
CA LEU A 96 13.08 -5.23 4.34
C LEU A 96 13.60 -6.44 5.13
N PRO A 97 14.51 -6.24 6.10
CA PRO A 97 15.13 -7.32 6.85
C PRO A 97 14.11 -8.10 7.69
N GLN A 98 14.34 -9.40 7.82
CA GLN A 98 13.65 -10.32 8.70
C GLN A 98 14.67 -11.25 9.37
N ARG A 99 14.23 -12.00 10.40
CA ARG A 99 15.12 -12.91 11.13
C ARG A 99 15.64 -14.05 10.26
N ARG A 100 14.81 -14.52 9.33
CA ARG A 100 15.16 -15.58 8.38
C ARG A 100 15.44 -14.97 7.01
N ALA A 101 16.50 -15.42 6.35
CA ALA A 101 16.98 -14.82 5.12
C ALA A 101 15.95 -14.90 3.98
N GLU A 102 15.22 -16.00 3.90
CA GLU A 102 14.15 -16.27 2.95
C GLU A 102 12.93 -15.34 3.14
N GLU A 103 12.74 -14.77 4.32
CA GLU A 103 11.66 -13.82 4.61
C GLU A 103 12.05 -12.38 4.28
N ASN A 104 13.34 -12.10 4.04
CA ASN A 104 13.80 -10.78 3.65
C ASN A 104 13.04 -10.31 2.40
N GLY A 105 12.59 -9.07 2.43
CA GLY A 105 11.97 -8.43 1.28
C GLY A 105 12.88 -7.38 0.68
N GLY A 106 12.46 -6.87 -0.47
CA GLY A 106 13.07 -5.71 -1.08
C GLY A 106 12.11 -5.05 -2.04
N VAL A 107 12.31 -3.77 -2.28
CA VAL A 107 11.52 -2.99 -3.24
C VAL A 107 12.48 -2.15 -4.07
N VAL A 108 12.28 -2.16 -5.38
CA VAL A 108 12.84 -1.18 -6.30
C VAL A 108 11.66 -0.41 -6.86
N ARG A 109 11.68 0.92 -6.73
CA ARG A 109 10.62 1.77 -7.26
C ARG A 109 11.22 2.97 -7.96
N ALA A 110 10.81 3.23 -9.18
CA ALA A 110 11.14 4.43 -9.92
C ALA A 110 9.87 5.24 -10.12
N GLN A 111 9.95 6.55 -9.94
CA GLN A 111 8.88 7.48 -10.26
C GLN A 111 9.42 8.67 -11.04
N ALA A 112 8.58 9.27 -11.88
CA ALA A 112 8.90 10.49 -12.59
C ALA A 112 7.61 11.20 -13.01
N ASN A 113 7.71 12.52 -13.12
CA ASN A 113 6.65 13.33 -13.72
C ASN A 113 6.95 13.58 -15.20
N PHE A 114 5.98 13.29 -16.07
CA PHE A 114 6.01 13.58 -17.50
C PHE A 114 4.70 14.23 -17.95
N PHE A 115 4.77 15.38 -18.63
CA PHE A 115 3.61 16.10 -19.16
C PHE A 115 2.50 16.40 -18.12
N GLY A 116 2.88 16.65 -16.86
CA GLY A 116 1.91 16.91 -15.78
C GLY A 116 1.28 15.65 -15.18
N TYR A 117 1.73 14.46 -15.58
CA TYR A 117 1.34 13.19 -15.00
C TYR A 117 2.50 12.58 -14.23
N ASP A 118 2.23 12.15 -13.00
CA ASP A 118 3.15 11.34 -12.22
C ASP A 118 2.99 9.87 -12.61
N PHE A 119 4.10 9.20 -12.86
CA PHE A 119 4.15 7.77 -13.14
C PHE A 119 5.08 7.09 -12.15
N SER A 120 4.75 5.86 -11.75
CA SER A 120 5.71 4.98 -11.08
C SER A 120 5.67 3.55 -11.59
N LEU A 121 6.83 2.90 -11.48
CA LEU A 121 7.02 1.48 -11.69
C LEU A 121 7.71 0.90 -10.46
N SER A 122 7.31 -0.31 -10.06
CA SER A 122 7.93 -1.00 -8.94
C SER A 122 8.08 -2.50 -9.17
N ALA A 123 9.08 -3.07 -8.53
CA ALA A 123 9.25 -4.51 -8.38
C ALA A 123 9.59 -4.80 -6.91
N ALA A 124 8.88 -5.75 -6.30
CA ALA A 124 9.01 -6.05 -4.89
C ALA A 124 9.02 -7.55 -4.61
N LYS A 125 9.88 -7.97 -3.67
CA LYS A 125 9.73 -9.24 -2.97
C LYS A 125 9.01 -8.97 -1.64
N TYR A 126 7.76 -9.40 -1.53
CA TYR A 126 6.97 -9.23 -0.31
C TYR A 126 6.48 -10.58 0.22
N LEU A 127 6.96 -10.96 1.40
CA LEU A 127 6.79 -12.29 1.97
C LEU A 127 7.31 -13.34 0.98
N SER A 128 6.41 -14.18 0.46
CA SER A 128 6.69 -15.18 -0.56
C SER A 128 6.36 -14.71 -1.98
N ASP A 129 5.88 -13.48 -2.17
CA ASP A 129 5.46 -12.99 -3.48
C ASP A 129 6.56 -12.19 -4.19
N LEU A 130 6.56 -12.27 -5.51
CA LEU A 130 7.10 -11.22 -6.39
C LEU A 130 5.94 -10.37 -6.91
N VAL A 131 6.04 -9.06 -6.78
CA VAL A 131 5.01 -8.13 -7.21
C VAL A 131 5.61 -7.09 -8.14
N PHE A 132 4.99 -6.91 -9.30
CA PHE A 132 5.32 -5.85 -10.24
C PHE A 132 4.19 -4.83 -10.26
N GLY A 133 4.50 -3.58 -9.97
CA GLY A 133 3.53 -2.50 -9.84
C GLY A 133 3.75 -1.40 -10.88
N ALA A 134 2.66 -0.78 -11.31
CA ALA A 134 2.67 0.45 -12.08
C ALA A 134 1.56 1.38 -11.58
N ASP A 135 1.84 2.68 -11.53
CA ASP A 135 0.91 3.72 -11.11
C ASP A 135 0.97 4.91 -12.05
N PHE A 136 -0.15 5.62 -12.17
CA PHE A 136 -0.17 6.97 -12.70
C PHE A 136 -1.19 7.85 -11.98
N SER A 137 -0.94 9.15 -11.94
CA SER A 137 -1.91 10.16 -11.53
C SER A 137 -1.68 11.49 -12.23
N GLY A 138 -2.73 12.24 -12.50
CA GLY A 138 -2.65 13.58 -13.05
C GLY A 138 -4.02 14.14 -13.35
N ASP A 139 -4.06 15.27 -14.06
CA ASP A 139 -5.31 15.94 -14.40
C ASP A 139 -5.61 15.86 -15.90
N LEU A 140 -6.78 15.32 -16.23
CA LEU A 140 -7.35 15.37 -17.57
C LEU A 140 -8.41 16.48 -17.61
N GLY A 141 -7.97 17.71 -17.91
CA GLY A 141 -8.82 18.88 -17.91
C GLY A 141 -9.28 19.25 -16.50
N ARG A 142 -10.56 19.04 -16.18
CA ARG A 142 -11.13 19.28 -14.82
C ARG A 142 -11.26 18.00 -13.99
N LEU A 143 -10.82 16.87 -14.54
CA LEU A 143 -10.94 15.57 -13.92
C LEU A 143 -9.56 15.14 -13.42
N GLY A 144 -9.43 14.93 -12.12
CA GLY A 144 -8.30 14.17 -11.59
C GLY A 144 -8.46 12.72 -12.02
N VAL A 145 -7.42 12.13 -12.59
CA VAL A 145 -7.41 10.72 -13.00
C VAL A 145 -6.24 10.01 -12.35
N HIS A 146 -6.48 8.76 -11.97
CA HIS A 146 -5.45 7.90 -11.41
C HIS A 146 -5.69 6.46 -11.80
N GLY A 147 -4.62 5.68 -11.80
CA GLY A 147 -4.71 4.26 -12.03
C GLY A 147 -3.49 3.53 -11.53
N GLU A 148 -3.71 2.28 -11.15
CA GLU A 148 -2.74 1.48 -10.45
C GLU A 148 -2.93 0.01 -10.86
N ALA A 149 -1.85 -0.71 -11.09
CA ALA A 149 -1.89 -2.13 -11.42
C ALA A 149 -0.76 -2.88 -10.73
N ALA A 150 -1.08 -4.01 -10.13
CA ALA A 150 -0.12 -4.91 -9.51
C ALA A 150 -0.30 -6.33 -10.05
N TRP A 151 0.77 -6.90 -10.61
CA TRP A 151 0.85 -8.31 -10.96
C TRP A 151 1.60 -9.05 -9.85
N THR A 152 0.90 -9.93 -9.15
CA THR A 152 1.44 -10.73 -8.05
C THR A 152 1.70 -12.15 -8.52
N LEU A 153 2.91 -12.62 -8.27
CA LEU A 153 3.36 -14.00 -8.44
C LEU A 153 3.64 -14.57 -7.05
N GLY A 154 2.78 -15.47 -6.59
CA GLY A 154 3.06 -16.30 -5.42
C GLY A 154 4.19 -17.27 -5.76
N MET A 155 5.26 -17.24 -4.97
CA MET A 155 6.42 -18.08 -5.22
C MET A 155 6.60 -19.11 -4.10
N ALA A 156 6.81 -20.35 -4.51
CA ALA A 156 7.27 -21.43 -3.65
C ALA A 156 8.78 -21.68 -3.86
N GLY A 157 9.45 -22.22 -2.84
CA GLY A 157 10.85 -22.64 -2.93
C GLY A 157 11.89 -21.57 -2.53
N TRP A 158 11.49 -20.48 -1.87
CA TRP A 158 12.43 -19.48 -1.34
C TRP A 158 13.41 -20.04 -0.30
N SER A 159 12.97 -21.01 0.50
CA SER A 159 13.79 -21.64 1.54
C SER A 159 14.54 -22.86 1.02
N GLU A 160 13.84 -23.77 0.32
CA GLU A 160 14.40 -25.01 -0.19
C GLU A 160 13.71 -25.41 -1.50
N GLY A 161 14.52 -25.80 -2.49
CA GLY A 161 14.06 -26.27 -3.79
C GLY A 161 14.07 -25.22 -4.90
N PRO A 162 13.67 -25.59 -6.13
CA PRO A 162 13.60 -24.65 -7.24
C PRO A 162 12.45 -23.67 -7.05
N LEU A 163 12.69 -22.41 -7.40
CA LEU A 163 11.65 -21.37 -7.43
C LEU A 163 10.57 -21.74 -8.45
N LYS A 164 9.31 -21.71 -8.00
CA LYS A 164 8.14 -21.96 -8.84
C LYS A 164 7.04 -20.96 -8.52
N VAL A 165 6.28 -20.58 -9.54
CA VAL A 165 5.05 -19.80 -9.38
C VAL A 165 3.93 -20.77 -8.97
N ASP A 166 3.36 -20.59 -7.79
CA ASP A 166 2.22 -21.40 -7.30
C ASP A 166 0.87 -20.73 -7.58
N GLU A 167 0.85 -19.41 -7.59
CA GLU A 167 -0.31 -18.56 -7.77
C GLU A 167 0.07 -17.32 -8.57
N GLN A 168 -0.84 -16.84 -9.42
CA GLN A 168 -0.68 -15.54 -10.07
C GLN A 168 -2.01 -14.85 -10.23
N PHE A 169 -2.02 -13.54 -10.04
CA PHE A 169 -3.20 -12.71 -10.28
C PHE A 169 -2.80 -11.25 -10.50
N VAL A 170 -3.70 -10.52 -11.14
CA VAL A 170 -3.57 -9.07 -11.34
C VAL A 170 -4.61 -8.38 -10.49
N ARG A 171 -4.22 -7.29 -9.83
CA ARG A 171 -5.14 -6.32 -9.26
C ARG A 171 -4.95 -4.99 -9.95
N ALA A 172 -6.03 -4.31 -10.26
CA ALA A 172 -5.96 -3.03 -10.96
C ALA A 172 -7.03 -2.08 -10.45
N VAL A 173 -6.71 -0.79 -10.42
CA VAL A 173 -7.59 0.29 -10.01
C VAL A 173 -7.55 1.36 -11.10
N GLY A 174 -8.70 1.93 -11.39
CA GLY A 174 -8.83 3.14 -12.20
C GLY A 174 -9.88 4.04 -11.59
N GLY A 175 -9.55 5.32 -11.43
CA GLY A 175 -10.44 6.27 -10.79
C GLY A 175 -10.42 7.64 -11.42
N VAL A 176 -11.50 8.36 -11.13
CA VAL A 176 -11.74 9.72 -11.56
C VAL A 176 -12.28 10.52 -10.38
N GLU A 177 -11.77 11.73 -10.23
CA GLU A 177 -12.21 12.74 -9.27
C GLU A 177 -12.64 13.98 -10.03
N TRP A 178 -13.79 14.54 -9.65
CA TRP A 178 -14.33 15.76 -10.23
C TRP A 178 -14.76 16.73 -9.14
N ARG A 179 -14.37 17.99 -9.30
CA ARG A 179 -14.84 19.12 -8.48
C ARG A 179 -15.78 20.01 -9.29
N PRO A 180 -17.08 19.65 -9.41
CA PRO A 180 -18.05 20.46 -10.13
C PRO A 180 -18.28 21.83 -9.50
N LEU A 181 -18.11 21.93 -8.17
CA LEU A 181 -18.27 23.13 -7.36
C LEU A 181 -17.07 23.20 -6.40
N GLU A 182 -16.78 24.39 -5.87
CA GLU A 182 -15.69 24.56 -4.87
C GLU A 182 -15.91 23.73 -3.61
N SER A 183 -17.17 23.52 -3.22
CA SER A 183 -17.55 22.79 -2.01
C SER A 183 -17.86 21.31 -2.23
N LEU A 184 -17.87 20.81 -3.47
CA LEU A 184 -18.30 19.45 -3.79
C LEU A 184 -17.20 18.68 -4.53
N VAL A 185 -16.80 17.55 -3.96
CA VAL A 185 -15.93 16.55 -4.60
C VAL A 185 -16.74 15.30 -4.86
N LEU A 186 -16.69 14.81 -6.10
CA LEU A 186 -17.25 13.53 -6.51
C LEU A 186 -16.12 12.64 -7.02
N MET A 187 -16.10 11.38 -6.63
CA MET A 187 -15.11 10.42 -7.06
C MET A 187 -15.77 9.08 -7.37
N ALA A 188 -15.29 8.44 -8.43
CA ALA A 188 -15.58 7.05 -8.73
C ALA A 188 -14.28 6.30 -8.93
N GLU A 189 -14.16 5.12 -8.32
CA GLU A 189 -12.99 4.26 -8.44
C GLU A 189 -13.44 2.82 -8.66
N TYR A 190 -12.95 2.20 -9.74
CA TYR A 190 -13.19 0.80 -10.02
C TYR A 190 -11.94 -0.01 -9.65
N HIS A 191 -12.13 -1.08 -8.88
CA HIS A 191 -11.09 -2.02 -8.50
C HIS A 191 -11.41 -3.41 -9.03
N PHE A 192 -10.50 -3.92 -9.85
CA PHE A 192 -10.43 -5.31 -10.27
C PHE A 192 -9.50 -6.09 -9.34
N ASN A 193 -10.04 -7.10 -8.67
CA ASN A 193 -9.32 -8.00 -7.78
C ASN A 193 -9.21 -9.39 -8.41
N GLY A 194 -8.13 -9.67 -9.16
CA GLY A 194 -7.94 -10.97 -9.81
C GLY A 194 -7.76 -12.15 -8.85
N PHE A 195 -7.46 -11.91 -7.56
CA PHE A 195 -7.46 -12.97 -6.54
C PHE A 195 -8.88 -13.42 -6.17
N GLY A 196 -9.89 -12.57 -6.39
CA GLY A 196 -11.27 -12.80 -6.02
C GLY A 196 -11.91 -14.02 -6.69
N ALA A 197 -12.97 -14.50 -6.06
CA ALA A 197 -13.80 -15.63 -6.47
C ALA A 197 -14.36 -15.43 -7.89
N SER A 198 -14.20 -16.46 -8.72
CA SER A 198 -14.81 -16.56 -10.04
C SER A 198 -16.25 -17.05 -9.97
N THR A 199 -16.57 -17.85 -8.96
CA THR A 199 -17.90 -18.44 -8.75
C THR A 199 -18.37 -18.24 -7.30
N PRO A 200 -19.68 -18.28 -7.03
CA PRO A 200 -20.20 -18.04 -5.68
C PRO A 200 -19.67 -19.00 -4.60
N GLU A 201 -19.32 -20.23 -4.97
CA GLU A 201 -18.86 -21.26 -4.04
C GLU A 201 -17.45 -20.95 -3.50
N GLU A 202 -16.65 -20.19 -4.23
CA GLU A 202 -15.29 -19.82 -3.86
C GLU A 202 -15.24 -18.70 -2.81
N TYR A 203 -16.32 -17.94 -2.61
CA TYR A 203 -16.34 -16.75 -1.76
C TYR A 203 -15.84 -17.01 -0.33
N LEU A 204 -16.33 -18.08 0.30
CA LEU A 204 -15.94 -18.43 1.67
C LEU A 204 -14.46 -18.78 1.74
N ALA A 205 -13.97 -19.59 0.80
CA ALA A 205 -12.57 -19.98 0.73
C ALA A 205 -11.66 -18.76 0.51
N LYS A 206 -12.06 -17.80 -0.32
CA LYS A 206 -11.31 -16.56 -0.55
C LYS A 206 -11.26 -15.67 0.69
N MET A 207 -12.39 -15.49 1.39
CA MET A 207 -12.44 -14.73 2.65
C MET A 207 -11.55 -15.33 3.75
N GLN A 208 -11.47 -16.66 3.81
CA GLN A 208 -10.66 -17.38 4.81
C GLN A 208 -9.20 -17.55 4.40
N SER A 209 -8.81 -17.04 3.23
CA SER A 209 -7.43 -17.18 2.76
C SER A 209 -6.45 -16.41 3.63
N ALA A 210 -5.21 -16.91 3.66
CA ALA A 210 -4.14 -16.28 4.43
C ALA A 210 -3.83 -14.85 3.95
N ARG A 211 -4.07 -14.54 2.68
CA ARG A 211 -3.90 -13.19 2.11
C ARG A 211 -4.89 -12.19 2.69
N VAL A 212 -6.17 -12.58 2.79
CA VAL A 212 -7.22 -11.75 3.41
C VAL A 212 -6.95 -11.60 4.91
N ALA A 213 -6.60 -12.68 5.61
CA ALA A 213 -6.27 -12.63 7.03
C ALA A 213 -5.07 -11.72 7.34
N ARG A 214 -4.08 -11.64 6.42
CA ARG A 214 -2.94 -10.72 6.55
C ARG A 214 -3.25 -9.30 6.11
N GLY A 215 -4.39 -9.04 5.46
CA GLY A 215 -4.75 -7.72 4.92
C GLY A 215 -3.97 -7.37 3.64
N GLU A 216 -3.52 -8.36 2.89
CA GLU A 216 -2.88 -8.14 1.58
C GLU A 216 -3.91 -7.87 0.48
N VAL A 217 -5.05 -8.54 0.57
CA VAL A 217 -6.17 -8.43 -0.37
C VAL A 217 -7.44 -8.19 0.43
N PHE A 218 -8.26 -7.25 -0.04
CA PHE A 218 -9.54 -6.93 0.59
C PHE A 218 -10.69 -7.42 -0.28
N GLY A 219 -11.64 -8.09 0.37
CA GLY A 219 -12.84 -8.61 -0.26
C GLY A 219 -12.63 -9.90 -1.04
N ALA A 220 -13.74 -10.61 -1.27
CA ALA A 220 -13.74 -11.93 -1.90
C ALA A 220 -14.18 -11.94 -3.37
N GLY A 221 -14.76 -10.87 -3.89
CA GLY A 221 -15.16 -10.73 -5.29
C GLY A 221 -14.05 -10.16 -6.17
N ARG A 222 -14.31 -10.14 -7.48
CA ARG A 222 -13.37 -9.64 -8.49
C ARG A 222 -13.60 -8.19 -8.89
N HIS A 223 -14.80 -7.67 -8.67
CA HIS A 223 -15.19 -6.37 -9.20
C HIS A 223 -15.77 -5.54 -8.07
N TYR A 224 -15.19 -4.36 -7.88
CA TYR A 224 -15.62 -3.38 -6.91
C TYR A 224 -15.74 -2.02 -7.59
N LEU A 225 -16.82 -1.31 -7.27
CA LEU A 225 -16.98 0.09 -7.62
C LEU A 225 -17.16 0.84 -6.31
N GLY A 226 -16.32 1.84 -6.09
CA GLY A 226 -16.42 2.74 -4.97
C GLY A 226 -16.82 4.12 -5.45
N LEU A 227 -17.82 4.71 -4.79
CA LEU A 227 -18.27 6.07 -5.04
C LEU A 227 -18.06 6.90 -3.78
N VAL A 228 -17.43 8.06 -3.92
CA VAL A 228 -17.25 9.01 -2.82
C VAL A 228 -17.86 10.34 -3.20
N SER A 229 -18.64 10.91 -2.29
CA SER A 229 -19.03 12.31 -2.32
C SER A 229 -18.59 13.00 -1.03
N SER A 230 -18.00 14.18 -1.18
CA SER A 230 -17.63 15.04 -0.06
C SER A 230 -18.17 16.44 -0.33
N TRP A 231 -19.02 16.93 0.57
CA TRP A 231 -19.66 18.23 0.46
C TRP A 231 -19.40 19.08 1.71
N ALA A 232 -18.64 20.17 1.53
CA ALA A 232 -18.47 21.20 2.55
C ALA A 232 -19.72 22.09 2.61
N VAL A 233 -20.63 21.78 3.53
CA VAL A 233 -21.89 22.52 3.71
C VAL A 233 -21.62 23.93 4.27
N SER A 234 -20.60 24.04 5.11
CA SER A 234 -20.05 25.31 5.62
C SER A 234 -18.56 25.16 5.93
N GLU A 235 -17.90 26.23 6.36
CA GLU A 235 -16.48 26.17 6.79
C GLU A 235 -16.24 25.23 7.99
N LEU A 236 -17.29 24.89 8.75
CA LEU A 236 -17.19 24.07 9.96
C LEU A 236 -17.87 22.70 9.81
N VAL A 237 -18.60 22.45 8.71
CA VAL A 237 -19.41 21.24 8.54
C VAL A 237 -19.19 20.65 7.15
N ALA A 238 -18.75 19.40 7.12
CA ALA A 238 -18.65 18.59 5.92
C ALA A 238 -19.49 17.31 6.04
N LEU A 239 -20.14 16.93 4.94
CA LEU A 239 -20.81 15.64 4.78
C LEU A 239 -19.98 14.78 3.84
N GLN A 240 -19.63 13.57 4.26
CA GLN A 240 -18.94 12.60 3.43
C GLN A 240 -19.75 11.31 3.33
N THR A 241 -19.86 10.77 2.12
CA THR A 241 -20.50 9.47 1.87
C THR A 241 -19.57 8.63 1.00
N THR A 242 -19.40 7.37 1.38
CA THR A 242 -18.66 6.35 0.62
C THR A 242 -19.58 5.15 0.42
N ALA A 243 -19.74 4.70 -0.82
CA ALA A 243 -20.55 3.54 -1.20
C ALA A 243 -19.75 2.54 -2.02
#